data_AF-A0A453CQ43-F1
#
_entry.id   AF-A0A453CQ43-F1
#
_cell.length_a   1.000
_cell.length_b   1.000
_cell.length_c   1.000
_cell.angle_alpha   90.00
_cell.angle_beta   90.00
_cell.angle_gamma   90.00
#
_symmetry.space_group_name_H-M   'P 1'
#
loop_
_entity.id
_entity.type
_entity.pdbx_description
1 polymer ?
#
loop_
_entity_poly.entity_id
_entity_poly.type
_entity_poly.pdbx_seq_one_letter_code
_entity_poly.pdbx_strand_id
1 'polypeptide(L)'
;CDVAVSCLEKMVMEYQVHHMEHAKDIATVVFGLLIVHPKTLKVNLKALELAKKIQWDFYASSPLVYELTAPEVKNVPLESIASINMKNIQAFAETFLSNPNKHVEWLADCGNRSSFSRTLFLLIVLQALLIPTEVLDKQVNLCQVCLPALKNEWSHIQPKGDCIGDEISIDNLEKCITELVKHIFNNDTDALNARILVCIFWGLLRVQSSYVKQNSMV
;
A
#
# COMPACT_ATOMS: atom_id res chain seq x y z
N CYS A 1 -15.90 -18.63 0.96
CA CYS A 1 -15.83 -17.19 1.27
C CYS A 1 -16.66 -16.81 2.50
N ASP A 2 -17.83 -17.39 2.73
CA ASP A 2 -18.74 -16.93 3.81
C ASP A 2 -18.18 -17.11 5.22
N VAL A 3 -17.46 -18.21 5.48
CA VAL A 3 -16.78 -18.42 6.77
C VAL A 3 -15.74 -17.34 7.05
N ALA A 4 -14.88 -17.01 6.07
CA ALA A 4 -13.85 -15.99 6.23
C ALA A 4 -14.45 -14.58 6.46
N VAL A 5 -15.53 -14.25 5.76
CA VAL A 5 -16.31 -13.02 5.99
C VAL A 5 -16.85 -12.98 7.42
N SER A 6 -17.48 -14.07 7.88
CA SER A 6 -18.03 -14.15 9.24
C SER A 6 -16.94 -14.07 10.32
N CYS A 7 -15.79 -14.73 10.11
CA CYS A 7 -14.65 -14.62 11.01
C CYS A 7 -14.15 -13.17 11.14
N LEU A 8 -14.04 -12.48 10.01
CA LEU A 8 -13.62 -11.08 9.97
C LEU A 8 -14.63 -10.16 10.67
N GLU A 9 -15.92 -10.37 10.45
CA GLU A 9 -16.99 -9.65 11.14
C GLU A 9 -16.92 -9.86 12.65
N LYS A 10 -16.79 -11.11 13.12
CA LYS A 10 -16.66 -11.41 14.55
C LYS A 10 -15.42 -10.79 15.16
N MET A 11 -14.28 -10.85 14.47
CA MET A 11 -13.03 -10.27 14.95
C MET A 11 -13.13 -8.75 15.14
N VAL A 12 -13.73 -8.04 14.18
CA VAL A 12 -13.81 -6.57 14.22
C VAL A 12 -15.00 -6.06 15.04
N MET A 13 -16.17 -6.69 14.93
CA MET A 13 -17.42 -6.19 15.51
C MET A 13 -17.72 -6.72 16.91
N GLU A 14 -17.21 -7.90 17.27
CA GLU A 14 -17.48 -8.53 18.56
C GLU A 14 -16.21 -8.55 19.43
N TYR A 15 -15.13 -9.14 18.93
CA TYR A 15 -13.91 -9.34 19.72
C TYR A 15 -13.23 -8.02 20.08
N GLN A 16 -12.99 -7.14 19.10
CA GLN A 16 -12.33 -5.85 19.33
C GLN A 16 -13.07 -4.98 20.36
N VAL A 17 -14.40 -5.04 20.40
CA VAL A 17 -15.23 -4.23 21.32
C VAL A 17 -14.91 -4.56 22.78
N HIS A 18 -14.56 -5.82 23.06
CA HIS A 18 -14.18 -6.28 24.39
C HIS A 18 -12.66 -6.21 24.66
N HIS A 19 -11.87 -5.98 23.61
CA HIS A 19 -10.40 -6.05 23.63
C HIS A 19 -9.77 -4.91 22.81
N MET A 20 -10.01 -3.67 23.21
CA MET A 20 -9.53 -2.48 22.48
C MET A 20 -8.00 -2.42 22.41
N GLU A 21 -7.30 -3.02 23.39
CA GLU A 21 -5.85 -3.18 23.40
C GLU A 21 -5.30 -3.95 22.18
N HIS A 22 -6.12 -4.80 21.55
CA HIS A 22 -5.75 -5.57 20.37
C HIS A 22 -6.07 -4.89 19.04
N ALA A 23 -6.53 -3.63 19.05
CA ALA A 23 -6.87 -2.91 17.81
C ALA A 23 -5.70 -2.84 16.82
N LYS A 24 -4.46 -2.68 17.30
CA LYS A 24 -3.25 -2.70 16.46
C LYS A 24 -3.04 -4.06 15.79
N ASP A 25 -3.20 -5.15 16.55
CA ASP A 25 -2.99 -6.51 16.04
C ASP A 25 -4.05 -6.87 15.01
N ILE A 26 -5.31 -6.55 15.30
CA ILE A 26 -6.45 -6.72 14.38
C ILE A 26 -6.21 -5.90 13.11
N ALA A 27 -5.80 -4.63 13.23
CA ALA A 27 -5.48 -3.81 12.08
C ALA A 27 -4.38 -4.44 11.22
N THR A 28 -3.32 -4.94 11.87
CA THR A 28 -2.19 -5.60 11.20
C THR A 28 -2.62 -6.84 10.42
N VAL A 29 -3.52 -7.66 10.98
CA VAL A 29 -4.10 -8.83 10.29
C VAL A 29 -4.96 -8.41 9.09
N VAL A 30 -5.77 -7.36 9.26
CA VAL A 30 -6.68 -6.87 8.23
C VAL A 30 -5.94 -6.20 7.07
N PHE A 31 -4.77 -5.61 7.32
CA PHE A 31 -4.00 -4.86 6.34
C PHE A 31 -3.78 -5.62 5.02
N GLY A 32 -3.36 -6.89 5.09
CA GLY A 32 -3.13 -7.72 3.90
C GLY A 32 -4.39 -8.04 3.10
N LEU A 33 -5.57 -7.87 3.69
CA LEU A 33 -6.87 -8.09 3.04
C LEU A 33 -7.40 -6.83 2.32
N LEU A 34 -6.76 -5.67 2.50
CA LEU A 34 -7.22 -4.40 1.92
C LEU A 34 -6.86 -4.24 0.44
N ILE A 35 -5.95 -5.08 -0.08
CA ILE A 35 -5.80 -5.26 -1.52
C ILE A 35 -6.91 -6.19 -2.01
N VAL A 36 -7.75 -5.68 -2.91
CA VAL A 36 -8.79 -6.43 -3.56
C VAL A 36 -8.20 -7.30 -4.66
N HIS A 37 -8.42 -8.61 -4.56
CA HIS A 37 -8.00 -9.58 -5.54
C HIS A 37 -9.21 -10.39 -6.04
N PRO A 38 -9.32 -10.71 -7.35
CA PRO A 38 -10.49 -11.40 -7.92
C PRO A 38 -10.87 -12.69 -7.19
N LYS A 39 -9.87 -13.49 -6.78
CA LYS A 39 -10.07 -14.76 -6.05
C LYS A 39 -10.62 -14.59 -4.62
N THR A 40 -10.44 -13.43 -4.00
CA THR A 40 -10.80 -13.15 -2.60
C THR A 40 -11.73 -11.94 -2.46
N LEU A 41 -12.32 -11.50 -3.58
CA LEU A 41 -13.11 -10.27 -3.73
C LEU A 41 -14.06 -10.01 -2.55
N LYS A 42 -14.92 -10.97 -2.22
CA LYS A 42 -15.92 -10.82 -1.15
C LYS A 42 -15.29 -10.52 0.22
N VAL A 43 -14.19 -11.19 0.55
CA VAL A 43 -13.47 -10.98 1.82
C VAL A 43 -12.74 -9.64 1.81
N ASN A 44 -12.12 -9.26 0.68
CA ASN A 44 -11.40 -7.99 0.58
C ASN A 44 -12.34 -6.77 0.70
N LEU A 45 -13.48 -6.80 0.01
CA LEU A 45 -14.48 -5.73 0.12
C LEU A 45 -15.02 -5.63 1.55
N LYS A 46 -15.26 -6.78 2.20
CA LYS A 46 -15.65 -6.78 3.61
C LYS A 46 -14.55 -6.22 4.51
N ALA A 47 -13.28 -6.53 4.24
CA ALA A 47 -12.15 -5.96 4.97
C ALA A 47 -12.09 -4.44 4.84
N LEU A 48 -12.29 -3.89 3.63
CA LEU A 48 -12.35 -2.45 3.41
C LEU A 48 -13.56 -1.80 4.13
N GLU A 49 -14.73 -2.46 4.13
CA GLU A 49 -15.90 -2.00 4.89
C GLU A 49 -15.62 -1.95 6.41
N LEU A 50 -14.96 -2.99 6.93
CA LEU A 50 -14.70 -3.15 8.36
C LEU A 50 -13.50 -2.35 8.85
N ALA A 51 -12.54 -2.00 7.98
CA ALA A 51 -11.34 -1.26 8.36
C ALA A 51 -11.64 0.05 9.08
N LYS A 52 -12.70 0.76 8.68
CA LYS A 52 -13.16 2.00 9.34
C LYS A 52 -13.75 1.78 10.74
N LYS A 53 -14.14 0.54 11.07
CA LYS A 53 -14.69 0.16 12.38
C LYS A 53 -13.58 -0.34 13.33
N ILE A 54 -12.39 -0.60 12.79
CA ILE A 54 -11.21 -0.90 13.60
C ILE A 54 -10.76 0.42 14.25
N GLN A 55 -10.57 0.41 15.57
CA GLN A 55 -10.10 1.57 16.33
C GLN A 55 -8.60 1.81 16.12
N TRP A 56 -8.18 1.90 14.86
CA TRP A 56 -6.80 2.17 14.46
C TRP A 56 -6.74 3.44 13.63
N ASP A 57 -5.95 4.39 14.11
CA ASP A 57 -5.91 5.77 13.62
C ASP A 57 -5.61 5.89 12.11
N PHE A 58 -4.74 5.03 11.58
CA PHE A 58 -4.40 5.03 10.15
C PHE A 58 -5.63 4.74 9.28
N TYR A 59 -6.50 3.81 9.69
CA TYR A 59 -7.71 3.49 8.95
C TYR A 59 -8.81 4.52 9.14
N ALA A 60 -8.98 5.03 10.37
CA ALA A 60 -9.94 6.09 10.66
C ALA A 60 -9.66 7.37 9.84
N SER A 61 -8.38 7.65 9.58
CA SER A 61 -7.92 8.81 8.82
C SER A 61 -7.91 8.61 7.30
N SER A 62 -8.20 7.40 6.80
CA SER A 62 -8.15 7.07 5.38
C SER A 62 -9.57 7.06 4.77
N PRO A 63 -9.85 7.83 3.70
CA PRO A 63 -11.16 7.83 3.03
C PRO A 63 -11.36 6.57 2.14
N LEU A 64 -11.47 5.40 2.75
CA LEU A 64 -11.56 4.11 2.03
C LEU A 64 -12.85 3.94 1.22
N VAL A 65 -12.71 3.29 0.06
CA VAL A 65 -13.77 2.98 -0.89
C VAL A 65 -13.91 1.46 -1.02
N TYR A 66 -15.13 0.94 -0.87
CA TYR A 66 -15.41 -0.50 -0.92
C TYR A 66 -16.64 -0.86 -1.78
N GLU A 67 -17.29 0.13 -2.39
CA GLU A 67 -18.54 -0.10 -3.12
C GLU A 67 -18.29 -0.57 -4.56
N LEU A 68 -18.95 -1.68 -4.91
CA LEU A 68 -19.23 -2.11 -6.27
C LEU A 68 -20.74 -2.07 -6.44
N THR A 69 -21.22 -1.60 -7.59
CA THR A 69 -22.67 -1.57 -7.88
C THR A 69 -23.29 -2.97 -7.75
N ALA A 70 -24.40 -3.05 -7.02
CA ALA A 70 -24.88 -4.24 -6.31
C ALA A 70 -25.20 -5.54 -7.09
N PRO A 71 -25.41 -5.61 -8.43
CA PRO A 71 -25.74 -6.91 -9.04
C PRO A 71 -24.51 -7.81 -9.35
N GLU A 72 -23.27 -7.29 -9.31
CA GLU A 72 -22.20 -7.85 -10.17
C GLU A 72 -21.01 -8.50 -9.44
N VAL A 73 -21.14 -8.98 -8.20
CA VAL A 73 -20.02 -9.66 -7.50
C VAL A 73 -19.54 -10.92 -8.25
N LYS A 74 -20.35 -11.49 -9.17
CA LYS A 74 -19.98 -12.68 -9.93
C LYS A 74 -19.07 -12.42 -11.15
N ASN A 75 -18.98 -11.20 -11.68
CA ASN A 75 -18.22 -10.89 -12.90
C ASN A 75 -17.67 -9.45 -12.89
N VAL A 76 -17.02 -9.05 -11.80
CA VAL A 76 -16.43 -7.70 -11.71
C VAL A 76 -15.26 -7.59 -12.68
N PRO A 77 -15.24 -6.59 -13.59
CA PRO A 77 -14.11 -6.35 -14.47
C PRO A 77 -12.81 -6.11 -13.68
N LEU A 78 -11.68 -6.61 -14.19
CA LEU A 78 -10.38 -6.45 -13.53
C LEU A 78 -10.01 -4.97 -13.40
N GLU A 79 -10.42 -4.14 -14.36
CA GLU A 79 -10.26 -2.69 -14.36
C GLU A 79 -11.00 -2.04 -13.20
N SER A 80 -12.19 -2.53 -12.85
CA SER A 80 -12.95 -2.04 -11.70
C SER A 80 -12.24 -2.38 -10.39
N ILE A 81 -11.69 -3.60 -10.27
CA ILE A 81 -10.90 -4.01 -9.10
C ILE A 81 -9.61 -3.17 -8.99
N ALA A 82 -8.90 -2.98 -10.09
CA ALA A 82 -7.68 -2.16 -10.14
C ALA A 82 -7.99 -0.71 -9.75
N SER A 83 -9.13 -0.16 -10.20
CA SER A 83 -9.60 1.17 -9.81
C SER A 83 -9.86 1.28 -8.30
N ILE A 84 -10.50 0.29 -7.68
CA ILE A 84 -10.71 0.25 -6.23
C ILE A 84 -9.38 0.21 -5.48
N ASN A 85 -8.46 -0.66 -5.91
CA ASN A 85 -7.13 -0.75 -5.31
C ASN A 85 -6.39 0.59 -5.41
N MET A 86 -6.38 1.21 -6.59
CA MET A 86 -5.69 2.48 -6.80
C MET A 86 -6.26 3.59 -5.92
N LYS A 87 -7.59 3.71 -5.80
CA LYS A 87 -8.24 4.70 -4.92
C LYS A 87 -7.87 4.49 -3.45
N ASN A 88 -7.86 3.26 -2.96
CA ASN A 88 -7.49 2.97 -1.57
C ASN A 88 -5.98 3.18 -1.34
N ILE A 89 -5.11 2.78 -2.28
CA ILE A 89 -3.67 3.04 -2.22
C ILE A 89 -3.40 4.55 -2.15
N GLN A 90 -4.10 5.35 -2.96
CA GLN A 90 -4.03 6.80 -2.92
C GLN A 90 -4.47 7.34 -1.54
N ALA A 91 -5.62 6.90 -1.02
CA ALA A 91 -6.10 7.31 0.29
C ALA A 91 -5.08 7.01 1.40
N PHE A 92 -4.52 5.80 1.41
CA PHE A 92 -3.48 5.41 2.37
C PHE A 92 -2.19 6.22 2.22
N ALA A 93 -1.79 6.52 0.99
CA ALA A 93 -0.61 7.32 0.71
C ALA A 93 -0.76 8.77 1.18
N GLU A 94 -1.93 9.37 1.00
CA GLU A 94 -2.26 10.70 1.51
C GLU A 94 -2.23 10.72 3.05
N THR A 95 -2.86 9.73 3.71
CA THR A 95 -2.80 9.58 5.16
C THR A 95 -1.36 9.38 5.63
N PHE A 96 -0.58 8.53 4.96
CA PHE A 96 0.82 8.31 5.30
C PHE A 96 1.67 9.58 5.17
N LEU A 97 1.54 10.30 4.05
CA LEU A 97 2.26 11.53 3.78
C LEU A 97 1.93 12.65 4.78
N SER A 98 0.72 12.63 5.37
CA SER A 98 0.33 13.61 6.39
C SER A 98 1.17 13.52 7.67
N ASN A 99 1.63 12.32 8.04
CA ASN A 99 2.50 12.11 9.20
C ASN A 99 3.34 10.82 9.06
N PRO A 100 4.43 10.83 8.26
CA PRO A 100 5.21 9.63 8.00
C PRO A 100 5.78 8.99 9.26
N ASN A 101 6.26 9.81 10.19
CA ASN A 101 6.87 9.37 11.45
C ASN A 101 5.90 8.57 12.33
N LYS A 102 4.61 8.93 12.33
CA LYS A 102 3.58 8.23 13.12
C LYS A 102 3.26 6.85 12.58
N HIS A 103 3.40 6.64 11.27
CA HIS A 103 2.81 5.48 10.59
C HIS A 103 3.83 4.47 10.06
N VAL A 104 5.08 4.89 9.78
CA VAL A 104 6.05 4.04 9.07
C VAL A 104 6.34 2.72 9.79
N GLU A 105 6.47 2.75 11.12
CA GLU A 105 6.86 1.57 11.89
C GLU A 105 5.78 0.49 11.79
N TRP A 106 4.52 0.89 11.97
CA TRP A 106 3.39 -0.02 11.84
C TRP A 106 3.19 -0.49 10.39
N LEU A 107 3.34 0.39 9.40
CA LEU A 107 3.24 0.01 7.99
C LEU A 107 4.33 -0.99 7.58
N ALA A 108 5.56 -0.81 8.05
CA ALA A 108 6.66 -1.74 7.82
C ALA A 108 6.41 -3.08 8.53
N ASP A 109 5.91 -3.07 9.78
CA ASP A 109 5.52 -4.30 10.48
C ASP A 109 4.43 -5.08 9.75
N CYS A 110 3.40 -4.38 9.24
CA CYS A 110 2.38 -4.96 8.37
C CYS A 110 3.00 -5.61 7.13
N GLY A 111 3.90 -4.90 6.44
CA GLY A 111 4.60 -5.39 5.26
C GLY A 111 5.32 -6.73 5.49
N ASN A 112 5.86 -6.94 6.69
CA ASN A 112 6.58 -8.15 7.05
C ASN A 112 5.69 -9.39 7.30
N ARG A 113 4.35 -9.26 7.32
CA ARG A 113 3.45 -10.37 7.66
C ARG A 113 3.15 -11.32 6.52
N SER A 114 3.13 -10.83 5.27
CA SER A 114 2.88 -11.64 4.08
C SER A 114 3.32 -10.92 2.81
N SER A 115 3.51 -11.66 1.70
CA SER A 115 3.90 -11.06 0.42
C SER A 115 2.88 -10.02 -0.09
N PHE A 116 1.58 -10.26 0.11
CA PHE A 116 0.51 -9.30 -0.23
C PHE A 116 0.52 -8.06 0.67
N SER A 117 0.78 -8.23 1.97
CA SER A 117 0.91 -7.08 2.88
C SER A 117 2.13 -6.23 2.50
N ARG A 118 3.24 -6.88 2.13
CA ARG A 118 4.41 -6.20 1.57
C ARG A 118 4.06 -5.42 0.31
N THR A 119 3.30 -6.02 -0.62
CA THR A 119 2.84 -5.32 -1.83
C THR A 119 2.06 -4.05 -1.49
N LEU A 120 1.12 -4.12 -0.54
CA LEU A 120 0.34 -2.94 -0.13
C LEU A 120 1.24 -1.86 0.47
N PHE A 121 2.11 -2.24 1.40
CA PHE A 121 3.06 -1.32 2.01
C PHE A 121 3.91 -0.60 0.96
N LEU A 122 4.53 -1.35 0.05
CA LEU A 122 5.38 -0.78 -1.00
C LEU A 122 4.60 0.13 -1.95
N LEU A 123 3.37 -0.24 -2.33
CA LEU A 123 2.52 0.61 -3.17
C LEU A 123 2.11 1.91 -2.46
N ILE A 124 1.84 1.87 -1.15
CA ILE A 124 1.56 3.08 -0.36
C ILE A 124 2.79 4.01 -0.36
N VAL A 125 3.99 3.46 -0.14
CA VAL A 125 5.24 4.25 -0.17
C VAL A 125 5.48 4.85 -1.55
N LEU A 126 5.34 4.06 -2.61
CA LEU A 126 5.50 4.53 -3.99
C LEU A 126 4.50 5.64 -4.31
N GLN A 127 3.22 5.43 -4.00
CA GLN A 127 2.20 6.43 -4.26
C GLN A 127 2.45 7.71 -3.44
N ALA A 128 2.89 7.61 -2.19
CA ALA A 128 3.22 8.77 -1.36
C ALA A 128 4.38 9.61 -1.94
N LEU A 129 5.37 8.96 -2.57
CA LEU A 129 6.45 9.63 -3.30
C LEU A 129 5.98 10.31 -4.59
N LEU A 130 4.90 9.82 -5.18
CA LEU A 130 4.31 10.33 -6.42
C LEU A 130 3.34 11.48 -6.20
N ILE A 131 2.75 11.61 -5.01
CA ILE A 131 1.86 12.73 -4.68
C ILE A 131 2.65 14.06 -4.84
N PRO A 132 2.18 14.98 -5.70
CA PRO A 132 2.75 16.31 -5.79
C PRO A 132 2.67 17.00 -4.44
N THR A 133 3.80 17.51 -3.96
CA THR A 133 3.84 18.37 -2.77
C THR A 133 4.57 19.66 -3.11
N GLU A 134 4.02 20.77 -2.64
CA GLU A 134 4.67 22.08 -2.74
C GLU A 134 5.79 22.22 -1.70
N VAL A 135 5.79 21.37 -0.67
CA VAL A 135 6.73 21.44 0.45
C VAL A 135 7.74 20.31 0.32
N LEU A 136 8.88 20.59 -0.34
CA LEU A 136 9.92 19.60 -0.59
C LEU A 136 10.41 18.92 0.69
N ASP A 137 10.47 19.66 1.81
CA ASP A 137 10.85 19.10 3.12
C ASP A 137 9.94 17.95 3.58
N LYS A 138 8.63 17.97 3.24
CA LYS A 138 7.72 16.86 3.53
C LYS A 138 8.10 15.61 2.76
N GLN A 139 8.44 15.75 1.48
CA GLN A 139 8.90 14.65 0.63
C GLN A 139 10.27 14.12 1.07
N VAL A 140 11.19 15.00 1.49
CA VAL A 140 12.49 14.60 2.04
C VAL A 140 12.31 13.85 3.36
N ASN A 141 11.45 14.34 4.26
CA ASN A 141 11.12 13.64 5.50
C ASN A 141 10.51 12.25 5.22
N LEU A 142 9.59 12.14 4.27
CA LEU A 142 9.06 10.84 3.83
C LEU A 142 10.19 9.89 3.41
N CYS A 143 11.13 10.36 2.58
CA CYS A 143 12.28 9.57 2.15
C CYS A 143 13.13 9.09 3.32
N GLN A 144 13.47 9.99 4.25
CA GLN A 144 14.32 9.69 5.41
C GLN A 144 13.67 8.65 6.34
N VAL A 145 12.38 8.82 6.61
CA VAL A 145 11.60 7.96 7.51
C VAL A 145 11.40 6.56 6.92
N CYS A 146 11.19 6.45 5.60
CA CYS A 146 11.04 5.17 4.92
C CYS A 146 12.36 4.41 4.73
N LEU A 147 13.50 5.10 4.67
CA LEU A 147 14.78 4.52 4.26
C LEU A 147 15.19 3.28 5.08
N PRO A 148 15.04 3.23 6.42
CA PRO A 148 15.36 2.03 7.20
C PRO A 148 14.54 0.81 6.79
N ALA A 149 13.21 0.97 6.62
CA ALA A 149 12.33 -0.11 6.20
C ALA A 149 12.65 -0.57 4.77
N LEU A 150 12.88 0.38 3.85
CA LEU A 150 13.19 0.07 2.46
C LEU A 150 14.55 -0.61 2.28
N LYS A 151 15.55 -0.26 3.09
CA LYS A 151 16.86 -0.94 3.11
C LYS A 151 16.71 -2.41 3.49
N ASN A 152 15.89 -2.69 4.52
CA ASN A 152 15.59 -4.07 4.91
C ASN A 152 14.89 -4.81 3.77
N GLU A 153 13.91 -4.20 3.09
CA GLU A 153 13.26 -4.85 1.94
C GLU A 153 14.24 -5.13 0.78
N TRP A 154 15.14 -4.18 0.49
CA TRP A 154 16.12 -4.31 -0.59
C TRP A 154 17.07 -5.49 -0.40
N SER A 155 17.52 -5.75 0.84
CA SER A 155 18.40 -6.89 1.12
C SER A 155 17.78 -8.26 0.87
N HIS A 156 16.45 -8.34 0.79
CA HIS A 156 15.71 -9.59 0.54
C HIS A 156 15.43 -9.84 -0.94
N ILE A 157 15.71 -8.87 -1.82
CA ILE A 157 15.62 -9.10 -3.27
C ILE A 157 16.75 -10.02 -3.69
N GLN A 158 16.41 -11.26 -4.04
CA GLN A 158 17.32 -12.10 -4.82
C GLN A 158 17.26 -11.62 -6.28
N PRO A 159 18.39 -11.22 -6.90
CA PRO A 159 18.42 -10.98 -8.34
C PRO A 159 18.23 -12.32 -9.05
N LYS A 160 16.97 -12.68 -9.32
CA LYS A 160 16.67 -13.71 -10.32
C LYS A 160 16.94 -13.06 -11.66
N GLY A 161 17.98 -13.55 -12.33
CA GLY A 161 18.49 -13.00 -13.58
C GLY A 161 17.37 -12.78 -14.59
N ASP A 162 17.05 -11.50 -14.77
CA ASP A 162 16.44 -10.84 -15.92
C ASP A 162 16.13 -9.43 -15.44
N CYS A 163 16.97 -8.47 -15.86
CA CYS A 163 16.69 -7.02 -15.97
C CYS A 163 15.46 -6.48 -15.22
N ILE A 164 15.41 -6.60 -13.88
CA ILE A 164 14.33 -6.06 -13.05
C ILE A 164 14.54 -4.54 -12.99
N GLY A 165 14.18 -3.83 -14.06
CA GLY A 165 14.28 -2.36 -14.08
C GLY A 165 14.66 -1.70 -15.40
N ASP A 166 15.05 -2.45 -16.44
CA ASP A 166 15.56 -1.82 -17.68
C ASP A 166 14.49 -0.99 -18.42
N GLU A 167 13.20 -1.25 -18.16
CA GLU A 167 12.08 -0.49 -18.70
C GLU A 167 11.56 0.62 -17.75
N ILE A 168 12.06 0.71 -16.52
CA ILE A 168 11.58 1.64 -15.48
C ILE A 168 12.51 2.85 -15.42
N SER A 169 11.95 4.04 -15.61
CA SER A 169 12.68 5.32 -15.53
C SER A 169 11.98 6.31 -14.61
N ILE A 170 12.69 7.36 -14.21
CA ILE A 170 12.10 8.44 -13.39
C ILE A 170 10.88 9.06 -14.07
N ASP A 171 10.89 9.15 -15.41
CA ASP A 171 9.87 9.85 -16.19
C ASP A 171 8.59 9.04 -16.38
N ASN A 172 8.60 7.73 -16.11
CA ASN A 172 7.43 6.87 -16.32
C ASN A 172 6.79 6.36 -15.03
N LEU A 173 7.26 6.77 -13.84
CA LEU A 173 6.81 6.23 -12.55
C LEU A 173 5.28 6.32 -12.31
N GLU A 174 4.62 7.40 -12.72
CA GLU A 174 3.16 7.55 -12.57
C GLU A 174 2.37 6.55 -13.44
N LYS A 175 2.86 6.29 -14.65
CA LYS A 175 2.30 5.25 -15.52
C LYS A 175 2.62 3.87 -14.94
N CYS A 176 3.83 3.68 -14.40
CA CYS A 176 4.26 2.44 -13.79
C CYS A 176 3.36 2.02 -12.63
N ILE A 177 2.98 2.92 -11.70
CA ILE A 177 2.14 2.49 -10.57
C ILE A 177 0.77 1.97 -11.01
N THR A 178 0.17 2.59 -12.03
CA THR A 178 -1.12 2.14 -12.58
C THR A 178 -1.01 0.73 -13.17
N GLU A 179 0.09 0.43 -13.87
CA GLU A 179 0.35 -0.92 -14.41
C GLU A 179 0.72 -1.92 -13.31
N LEU A 180 1.48 -1.51 -12.29
CA LEU A 180 1.85 -2.36 -11.15
C LEU A 180 0.61 -2.81 -10.37
N VAL A 181 -0.39 -1.94 -10.20
CA VAL A 181 -1.66 -2.29 -9.56
C VAL A 181 -2.42 -3.37 -10.35
N LYS A 182 -2.36 -3.36 -11.69
CA LYS A 182 -2.96 -4.42 -12.50
C LYS A 182 -2.24 -5.76 -12.34
N HIS A 183 -0.92 -5.73 -12.11
CA HIS A 183 -0.12 -6.94 -11.87
C HIS A 183 -0.39 -7.62 -10.52
N ILE A 184 -1.12 -6.99 -9.59
CA ILE A 184 -1.58 -7.61 -8.35
C ILE A 184 -2.34 -8.92 -8.61
N PHE A 185 -3.01 -9.03 -9.75
CA PHE A 185 -3.80 -10.21 -10.12
C PHE A 185 -2.95 -11.40 -10.60
N ASN A 186 -1.64 -11.19 -10.81
CA ASN A 186 -0.71 -12.24 -11.20
C ASN A 186 -0.30 -13.06 -9.96
N ASN A 187 0.16 -14.30 -10.18
CA ASN A 187 0.52 -15.19 -9.07
C ASN A 187 1.96 -14.96 -8.52
N ASP A 188 2.78 -14.11 -9.14
CA ASP A 188 4.15 -13.84 -8.71
C ASP A 188 4.27 -12.53 -7.91
N THR A 189 3.90 -12.60 -6.63
CA THR A 189 3.96 -11.44 -5.74
C THR A 189 5.39 -10.98 -5.45
N ASP A 190 6.38 -11.88 -5.52
CA ASP A 190 7.77 -11.55 -5.22
C ASP A 190 8.40 -10.73 -6.35
N ALA A 191 8.16 -11.14 -7.61
CA ALA A 191 8.56 -10.35 -8.76
C ALA A 191 7.87 -8.97 -8.78
N LEU A 192 6.59 -8.90 -8.42
CA LEU A 192 5.87 -7.64 -8.30
C LEU A 192 6.49 -6.74 -7.22
N ASN A 193 6.75 -7.27 -6.03
CA ASN A 193 7.38 -6.53 -4.93
C ASN A 193 8.75 -5.99 -5.32
N ALA A 194 9.58 -6.77 -6.02
CA ALA A 194 10.87 -6.33 -6.52
C ALA A 194 10.73 -5.14 -7.51
N ARG A 195 9.79 -5.22 -8.46
CA ARG A 195 9.51 -4.14 -9.41
C ARG A 195 9.03 -2.86 -8.71
N ILE A 196 8.11 -2.98 -7.75
CA ILE A 196 7.63 -1.83 -6.97
C ILE A 196 8.81 -1.19 -6.21
N LEU A 197 9.67 -2.01 -5.60
CA LEU A 197 10.81 -1.49 -4.85
C LEU A 197 11.78 -0.72 -5.76
N VAL A 198 12.09 -1.22 -6.97
CA VAL A 198 12.87 -0.48 -7.96
C VAL A 198 12.23 0.88 -8.30
N CYS A 199 10.91 0.93 -8.52
CA CYS A 199 10.19 2.19 -8.71
C CYS A 199 10.32 3.14 -7.50
N ILE A 200 10.27 2.61 -6.28
CA ILE A 200 10.46 3.41 -5.06
C ILE A 200 11.85 4.04 -5.07
N PHE A 201 12.91 3.29 -5.36
CA PHE A 201 14.26 3.82 -5.41
C PHE A 201 14.43 4.91 -6.48
N TRP A 202 13.80 4.77 -7.65
CA TRP A 202 13.72 5.84 -8.63
C TRP A 202 12.97 7.08 -8.11
N GLY A 203 11.87 6.88 -7.39
CA GLY A 203 11.13 7.95 -6.71
C GLY A 203 11.97 8.69 -5.67
N LEU A 204 12.74 7.95 -4.85
CA LEU A 204 13.68 8.53 -3.88
C LEU A 204 14.76 9.35 -4.60
N LEU A 205 15.36 8.83 -5.67
CA LEU A 205 16.37 9.54 -6.47
C LEU A 205 15.82 10.83 -7.06
N ARG A 206 14.56 10.83 -7.53
CA ARG A 206 13.86 12.02 -8.02
C ARG A 206 13.77 13.11 -6.95
N VAL A 207 13.31 12.74 -5.75
CA VAL A 207 13.19 13.69 -4.62
C VAL A 207 14.56 14.25 -4.22
N GLN A 208 15.57 13.38 -4.07
CA GLN A 208 16.92 13.80 -3.71
C GLN A 208 17.54 14.73 -4.77
N SER A 209 17.35 14.42 -6.05
CA SER A 209 17.83 15.26 -7.15
C SER A 209 17.20 16.66 -7.13
N SER A 210 15.89 16.74 -6.84
CA SER A 210 15.20 18.02 -6.69
C SER A 210 15.72 18.82 -5.48
N TYR A 211 15.97 18.16 -4.36
CA TYR A 211 16.50 18.79 -3.14
C TYR A 211 17.90 19.35 -3.32
N VAL A 212 18.80 18.58 -3.96
CA VAL A 212 20.16 19.05 -4.27
C VAL A 212 20.11 20.27 -5.20
N LYS A 213 19.28 20.24 -6.26
CA LYS A 213 19.13 21.38 -7.17
C LYS A 213 18.68 22.65 -6.44
N GLN A 214 17.66 22.54 -5.57
CA GLN A 214 17.17 23.69 -4.81
C GLN A 214 18.24 24.28 -3.88
N ASN A 215 19.01 23.44 -3.18
CA ASN A 215 20.06 23.90 -2.26
C ASN A 215 21.33 24.39 -2.96
N SER A 216 21.57 23.97 -4.20
CA SER A 216 22.70 24.47 -5.01
C SER A 216 22.45 25.84 -5.66
N MET A 217 21.21 26.33 -5.62
CA MET A 217 20.79 27.64 -6.15
C MET A 217 20.72 28.73 -5.07
N VAL A 218 21.01 28.40 -3.82
CA VAL A 218 21.08 29.31 -2.66
C VAL A 218 22.55 29.56 -2.31
#